data_AF-A0A539DEI9-F1
#
_entry.id   AF-A0A539DEI9-F1
#
_cell.length_a   1.000
_cell.length_b   1.000
_cell.length_c   1.000
_cell.angle_alpha   90.00
_cell.angle_beta   90.00
_cell.angle_gamma   90.00
#
_symmetry.space_group_name_H-M   'P 1'
#
loop_
_entity.id
_entity.type
_entity.pdbx_description
1 polymer ?
#
loop_
_entity_poly.entity_id
_entity_poly.type
_entity_poly.pdbx_seq_one_letter_code
_entity_poly.pdbx_strand_id
1 'polypeptide(L)'
;MSRRLVFGVLAAGLSLALAGSAVAQTLPDRLQAEAGSVGRRIDGEVVPEGWTLSQSLSPAVFGVAVEPGRTKEVCFFSGENVLCRTLSSGQIHDLVISYEGVDYPTRIEAVQPPAVFDAAYQDEYRGRTTILIPEVYELVNIAIALTPSALANPGLAYRDTPYYGEVMSHFERFKDDPLIIALDAELKQDALKYFRLKMNGYAFEYDDSGHIVRSQIYDRTGFVIDAVNTLAPYHALLQAFSDRSGFRDFYIAHRPLYDEQIAYLRDEIDVAGATEWLQGNFPAVRPYDATKIIFSPLVGANQSLTTFDSNGFRELQPHVNFPYSRPGLEHLTPNDLALVRGTILFTEMNHGFIKATPELRSDIEKVFADRAFWTKAGSAGDLYSAPESLFNEYMNWALVSLYYHDKADAVDRDELVERVNPVMERRGFTQFTAFNCYLLDLYANRPEGATLADLYPQIVAWTVAYQAAPRPSQPVQ
;
A
#
# COMPACT_ATOMS: atom_id res chain seq x y z
N MET A 1 32.70 77.39 44.63
CA MET A 1 31.96 78.55 44.10
C MET A 1 30.83 78.04 43.21
N SER A 2 29.67 78.71 43.26
CA SER A 2 28.43 78.48 42.48
C SER A 2 27.68 77.17 42.75
N ARG A 3 26.59 77.16 43.54
CA ARG A 3 25.20 77.66 43.35
C ARG A 3 24.30 76.65 42.61
N ARG A 4 23.30 76.18 43.35
CA ARG A 4 22.10 75.45 42.92
C ARG A 4 21.30 76.24 41.88
N LEU A 5 20.64 75.55 40.96
CA LEU A 5 19.28 75.89 40.54
C LEU A 5 18.55 74.69 39.90
N VAL A 6 17.29 74.55 40.27
CA VAL A 6 16.26 73.61 39.83
C VAL A 6 15.75 74.02 38.45
N PHE A 7 15.39 73.09 37.56
CA PHE A 7 14.22 73.22 36.66
C PHE A 7 13.80 71.85 36.09
N GLY A 8 12.49 71.60 36.08
CA GLY A 8 11.86 70.39 35.53
C GLY A 8 11.72 70.42 34.01
N VAL A 9 11.49 69.24 33.43
CA VAL A 9 11.26 69.06 31.99
C VAL A 9 9.95 68.31 31.77
N LEU A 10 9.10 68.93 30.94
CA LEU A 10 7.84 68.42 30.40
C LEU A 10 8.11 67.35 29.33
N ALA A 11 7.25 66.33 29.31
CA ALA A 11 7.23 65.27 28.31
C ALA A 11 6.46 65.71 27.04
N ALA A 12 7.03 65.41 25.87
CA ALA A 12 6.34 65.43 24.58
C ALA A 12 6.48 64.05 23.94
N GLY A 13 5.35 63.34 23.79
CA GLY A 13 5.27 62.06 23.10
C GLY A 13 5.12 62.26 21.59
N LEU A 14 5.98 61.61 20.82
CA LEU A 14 5.91 61.53 19.36
C LEU A 14 5.37 60.15 18.98
N SER A 15 4.15 60.10 18.43
CA SER A 15 3.56 58.88 17.88
C SER A 15 4.02 58.70 16.43
N LEU A 16 4.77 57.63 16.16
CA LEU A 16 5.11 57.19 14.80
C LEU A 16 3.96 56.31 14.27
N ALA A 17 3.31 56.75 13.19
CA ALA A 17 2.36 55.93 12.43
C ALA A 17 3.12 54.95 11.52
N LEU A 18 2.93 53.65 11.73
CA LEU A 18 3.38 52.60 10.82
C LEU A 18 2.28 52.37 9.76
N ALA A 19 2.58 52.70 8.51
CA ALA A 19 1.76 52.31 7.37
C ALA A 19 1.99 50.82 7.07
N GLY A 20 0.98 49.99 7.35
CA GLY A 20 0.97 48.58 6.97
C GLY A 20 0.59 48.44 5.50
N SER A 21 1.47 47.85 4.70
CA SER A 21 1.17 47.41 3.35
C SER A 21 0.23 46.20 3.41
N ALA A 22 -1.04 46.37 3.05
CA ALA A 22 -1.95 45.25 2.86
C ALA A 22 -1.56 44.49 1.58
N VAL A 23 -1.05 43.27 1.73
CA VAL A 23 -0.92 42.33 0.62
C VAL A 23 -2.33 41.89 0.25
N ALA A 24 -2.80 42.26 -0.94
CA ALA A 24 -4.06 41.74 -1.48
C ALA A 24 -3.94 40.22 -1.62
N GLN A 25 -4.69 39.46 -0.82
CA GLN A 25 -4.87 38.03 -1.03
C GLN A 25 -5.65 37.86 -2.34
N THR A 26 -4.98 37.38 -3.39
CA THR A 26 -5.63 36.92 -4.61
C THR A 26 -6.60 35.79 -4.23
N LEU A 27 -7.87 35.95 -4.58
CA LEU A 27 -8.87 34.91 -4.38
C LEU A 27 -8.42 33.63 -5.10
N PRO A 28 -8.62 32.43 -4.50
CA PRO A 28 -8.29 31.18 -5.15
C PRO A 28 -9.12 31.01 -6.43
N ASP A 29 -8.54 30.33 -7.41
CA ASP A 29 -9.20 30.03 -8.67
C ASP A 29 -10.48 29.20 -8.44
N ARG A 30 -11.51 29.43 -9.26
CA ARG A 30 -12.82 28.81 -9.05
C ARG A 30 -13.33 28.07 -10.29
N LEU A 31 -13.84 26.86 -10.07
CA LEU A 31 -14.55 26.06 -11.07
C LEU A 31 -15.99 25.84 -10.60
N GLN A 32 -16.98 26.10 -11.46
CA GLN A 32 -18.37 25.73 -11.18
C GLN A 32 -18.62 24.30 -11.69
N ALA A 33 -19.10 23.42 -10.80
CA ALA A 33 -19.50 22.08 -11.14
C ALA A 33 -21.01 21.99 -11.40
N GLU A 34 -21.38 21.09 -12.30
CA GLU A 34 -22.77 20.75 -12.68
C GLU A 34 -23.30 19.50 -11.95
N ALA A 35 -22.41 18.76 -11.28
CA ALA A 35 -22.72 17.56 -10.51
C ALA A 35 -21.83 17.47 -9.26
N GLY A 36 -22.16 16.54 -8.35
CA GLY A 36 -21.34 16.21 -7.18
C GLY A 36 -19.96 15.61 -7.48
N SER A 37 -19.54 15.57 -8.75
CA SER A 37 -18.21 15.21 -9.19
C SER A 37 -17.81 16.01 -10.43
N VAL A 38 -16.50 16.12 -10.66
CA VAL A 38 -15.93 16.75 -11.87
C VAL A 38 -14.95 15.83 -12.56
N GLY A 39 -14.76 15.99 -13.87
CA GLY A 39 -13.72 15.30 -14.62
C GLY A 39 -12.35 15.92 -14.39
N ARG A 40 -11.29 15.15 -14.68
CA ARG A 40 -9.90 15.62 -14.64
C ARG A 40 -9.16 15.29 -15.92
N ARG A 41 -8.23 16.15 -16.33
CA ARG A 41 -7.25 15.84 -17.39
C ARG A 41 -5.84 16.11 -16.91
N ILE A 42 -4.90 15.29 -17.36
CA ILE A 42 -3.46 15.49 -17.17
C ILE A 42 -2.84 15.47 -18.56
N ASP A 43 -2.19 16.57 -18.97
CA ASP A 43 -1.59 16.74 -20.31
C ASP A 43 -2.55 16.38 -21.46
N GLY A 44 -3.83 16.75 -21.28
CA GLY A 44 -4.90 16.49 -22.25
C GLY A 44 -5.55 15.10 -22.15
N GLU A 45 -4.96 14.15 -21.42
CA GLU A 45 -5.54 12.82 -21.21
C GLU A 45 -6.56 12.82 -20.07
N VAL A 46 -7.73 12.23 -20.30
CA VAL A 46 -8.79 12.13 -19.30
C VAL A 46 -8.43 11.11 -18.24
N VAL A 47 -8.48 11.52 -16.97
CA VAL A 47 -8.35 10.59 -15.83
C VAL A 47 -9.67 9.82 -15.71
N PRO A 48 -9.68 8.47 -15.81
CA PRO A 48 -10.91 7.67 -15.87
C PRO A 48 -11.83 7.84 -14.65
N GLU A 49 -11.26 8.18 -13.49
CA GLU A 49 -12.02 8.40 -12.26
C GLU A 49 -12.35 9.88 -12.09
N GLY A 50 -13.64 10.16 -11.89
CA GLY A 50 -14.11 11.50 -11.52
C GLY A 50 -13.57 11.93 -10.15
N TRP A 51 -13.46 13.24 -9.95
CA TRP A 51 -13.15 13.84 -8.66
C TRP A 51 -14.45 14.11 -7.91
N THR A 52 -14.78 13.25 -6.96
CA THR A 52 -15.99 13.40 -6.13
C THR A 52 -15.80 14.54 -5.12
N LEU A 53 -16.78 15.43 -5.08
CA LEU A 53 -16.77 16.58 -4.18
C LEU A 53 -17.17 16.13 -2.77
N SER A 54 -16.27 16.31 -1.80
CA SER A 54 -16.52 15.96 -0.41
C SER A 54 -16.10 17.08 0.54
N GLN A 55 -17.01 17.49 1.42
CA GLN A 55 -16.70 18.47 2.47
C GLN A 55 -15.89 17.88 3.63
N SER A 56 -15.88 16.55 3.78
CA SER A 56 -15.09 15.90 4.83
C SER A 56 -13.58 15.95 4.57
N LEU A 57 -13.19 16.28 3.34
CA LEU A 57 -11.81 16.42 2.89
C LEU A 57 -11.59 17.88 2.47
N SER A 58 -11.01 18.70 3.35
CA SER A 58 -10.86 20.14 3.13
C SER A 58 -9.46 20.66 3.54
N PRO A 59 -8.60 21.06 2.58
CA PRO A 59 -8.78 20.86 1.16
C PRO A 59 -8.72 19.37 0.79
N ALA A 60 -9.50 18.97 -0.21
CA ALA A 60 -9.29 17.69 -0.87
C ALA A 60 -8.02 17.80 -1.73
N VAL A 61 -7.06 16.88 -1.55
CA VAL A 61 -5.73 16.97 -2.19
C VAL A 61 -5.63 16.03 -3.38
N PHE A 62 -5.35 16.59 -4.55
CA PHE A 62 -5.04 15.88 -5.78
C PHE A 62 -3.55 15.95 -6.08
N GLY A 63 -2.84 14.85 -5.80
CA GLY A 63 -1.44 14.70 -6.18
C GLY A 63 -1.28 14.40 -7.67
N VAL A 64 -0.38 15.12 -8.35
CA VAL A 64 0.04 14.84 -9.73
C VAL A 64 1.53 14.56 -9.77
N ALA A 65 1.93 13.42 -10.36
CA ALA A 65 3.33 13.09 -10.54
C ALA A 65 3.95 13.94 -11.66
N VAL A 66 4.95 14.76 -11.31
CA VAL A 66 5.72 15.62 -12.22
C VAL A 66 7.21 15.37 -12.02
N GLU A 67 7.88 14.91 -13.08
CA GLU A 67 9.33 14.70 -13.10
C GLU A 67 10.09 16.03 -12.85
N PRO A 68 11.25 16.01 -12.17
CA PRO A 68 12.10 17.19 -12.03
C PRO A 68 12.44 17.83 -13.38
N GLY A 69 12.30 19.16 -13.48
CA GLY A 69 12.56 19.91 -14.72
C GLY A 69 11.46 19.78 -15.80
N ARG A 70 10.39 19.03 -15.53
CA ARG A 70 9.19 18.98 -16.37
C ARG A 70 8.04 19.75 -15.74
N THR A 71 7.02 19.99 -16.56
CA THR A 71 5.73 20.53 -16.14
C THR A 71 4.61 19.62 -16.63
N LYS A 72 3.51 19.55 -15.88
CA LYS A 72 2.26 18.96 -16.35
C LYS A 72 1.13 19.97 -16.30
N GLU A 73 0.26 19.94 -17.30
CA GLU A 73 -1.02 20.64 -17.26
C GLU A 73 -2.06 19.76 -16.58
N VAL A 74 -2.66 20.28 -15.49
CA VAL A 74 -3.74 19.63 -14.76
C VAL A 74 -5.00 20.44 -14.94
N CYS A 75 -6.05 19.81 -15.46
CA CYS A 75 -7.36 20.44 -15.62
C CYS A 75 -8.42 19.73 -14.78
N PHE A 76 -9.28 20.51 -14.14
CA PHE A 76 -10.59 20.05 -13.65
C PHE A 76 -11.66 20.57 -14.61
N PHE A 77 -12.66 19.76 -14.93
CA PHE A 77 -13.73 20.16 -15.84
C PHE A 77 -15.12 19.63 -15.45
N SER A 78 -16.16 20.41 -15.72
CA SER A 78 -17.56 20.04 -15.53
C SER A 78 -18.40 20.69 -16.63
N GLY A 79 -18.94 19.87 -17.54
CA GLY A 79 -19.54 20.36 -18.79
C GLY A 79 -18.53 21.16 -19.62
N GLU A 80 -18.87 22.41 -19.91
CA GLU A 80 -17.99 23.36 -20.62
C GLU A 80 -17.03 24.13 -19.68
N ASN A 81 -17.24 24.06 -18.37
CA ASN A 81 -16.36 24.73 -17.41
C ASN A 81 -15.06 23.96 -17.27
N VAL A 82 -13.92 24.63 -17.49
CA VAL A 82 -12.59 24.02 -17.38
C VAL A 82 -11.65 24.97 -16.63
N LEU A 83 -10.92 24.45 -15.66
CA LEU A 83 -9.85 25.16 -14.96
C LEU A 83 -8.55 24.34 -15.09
N CYS A 84 -7.56 24.87 -15.81
CA CYS A 84 -6.27 24.22 -16.05
C CYS A 84 -5.12 24.95 -15.39
N ARG A 85 -4.15 24.23 -14.84
CA ARG A 85 -2.93 24.78 -14.23
C ARG A 85 -1.72 23.97 -14.67
N THR A 86 -0.69 24.65 -15.13
CA THR A 86 0.60 24.05 -15.44
C THR A 86 1.48 24.10 -14.20
N LEU A 87 1.92 22.93 -13.72
CA LEU A 87 2.69 22.79 -12.48
C LEU A 87 4.02 22.08 -12.76
N SER A 88 5.08 22.61 -12.17
CA SER A 88 6.39 21.98 -12.04
C SER A 88 6.45 21.15 -10.76
N SER A 89 7.34 20.17 -10.70
CA SER A 89 7.57 19.36 -9.49
C SER A 89 7.80 20.25 -8.25
N GLY A 90 7.13 19.94 -7.14
CA GLY A 90 7.13 20.69 -5.88
C GLY A 90 6.13 21.85 -5.80
N GLN A 91 5.44 22.21 -6.89
CA GLN A 91 4.46 23.29 -6.85
C GLN A 91 3.12 22.83 -6.28
N ILE A 92 2.48 23.73 -5.53
CA ILE A 92 1.15 23.54 -4.95
C ILE A 92 0.23 24.62 -5.51
N HIS A 93 -1.01 24.25 -5.81
CA HIS A 93 -2.03 25.18 -6.25
C HIS A 93 -3.38 24.92 -5.59
N ASP A 94 -3.91 25.94 -4.90
CA ASP A 94 -5.21 25.89 -4.26
C ASP A 94 -6.30 26.48 -5.17
N LEU A 95 -7.40 25.75 -5.32
CA LEU A 95 -8.59 26.15 -6.06
C LEU A 95 -9.87 25.79 -5.29
N VAL A 96 -10.99 26.34 -5.71
CA VAL A 96 -12.32 26.05 -5.16
C VAL A 96 -13.19 25.49 -6.26
N ILE A 97 -13.76 24.31 -6.03
CA ILE A 97 -14.84 23.79 -6.88
C ILE A 97 -16.15 24.10 -6.18
N SER A 98 -17.09 24.74 -6.87
CA SER A 98 -18.40 25.10 -6.31
C SER A 98 -19.49 24.23 -6.91
N TYR A 99 -20.36 23.66 -6.08
CA TYR A 99 -21.52 22.88 -6.51
C TYR A 99 -22.70 23.17 -5.58
N GLU A 100 -23.88 23.46 -6.15
CA GLU A 100 -25.12 23.78 -5.40
C GLU A 100 -24.94 24.85 -4.30
N GLY A 101 -24.10 25.87 -4.56
CA GLY A 101 -23.82 26.95 -3.60
C GLY A 101 -22.87 26.56 -2.46
N VAL A 102 -22.31 25.36 -2.50
CA VAL A 102 -21.31 24.86 -1.57
C VAL A 102 -19.92 24.92 -2.20
N ASP A 103 -18.94 25.38 -1.44
CA ASP A 103 -17.54 25.43 -1.83
C ASP A 103 -16.78 24.21 -1.32
N TYR A 104 -16.00 23.60 -2.22
CA TYR A 104 -15.17 22.44 -1.96
C TYR A 104 -13.71 22.84 -2.21
N PRO A 105 -12.97 23.26 -1.16
CA PRO A 105 -11.56 23.58 -1.28
C PRO A 105 -10.79 22.37 -1.81
N THR A 106 -10.02 22.59 -2.87
CA THR A 106 -9.26 21.56 -3.56
C THR A 106 -7.84 22.03 -3.75
N ARG A 107 -6.86 21.15 -3.55
CA ARG A 107 -5.44 21.44 -3.71
C ARG A 107 -4.84 20.52 -4.76
N ILE A 108 -4.07 21.06 -5.68
CA ILE A 108 -3.21 20.29 -6.59
C ILE A 108 -1.79 20.31 -6.04
N GLU A 109 -1.18 19.15 -5.85
CA GLU A 109 0.22 19.04 -5.44
C GLU A 109 1.00 18.33 -6.55
N ALA A 110 1.91 19.06 -7.21
CA ALA A 110 2.85 18.45 -8.13
C ALA A 110 3.96 17.78 -7.32
N VAL A 111 3.87 16.46 -7.18
CA VAL A 111 4.83 15.65 -6.43
C VAL A 111 5.79 14.95 -7.38
N GLN A 112 6.96 14.55 -6.90
CA GLN A 112 7.81 13.67 -7.70
C GLN A 112 7.08 12.34 -7.96
N PRO A 113 7.25 11.75 -9.17
CA PRO A 113 6.74 10.41 -9.42
C PRO A 113 7.33 9.44 -8.40
N PRO A 114 6.55 8.46 -7.92
CA PRO A 114 7.03 7.53 -6.88
C PRO A 114 8.18 6.64 -7.39
N ALA A 115 8.21 6.36 -8.69
CA ALA A 115 9.32 5.70 -9.38
C ALA A 115 9.52 6.30 -10.78
N VAL A 116 10.73 6.20 -11.32
CA VAL A 116 11.08 6.52 -12.72
C VAL A 116 11.85 5.33 -13.31
N PHE A 117 11.28 4.72 -14.34
CA PHE A 117 11.87 3.54 -14.99
C PHE A 117 12.56 3.97 -16.28
N ASP A 118 13.84 4.31 -16.19
CA ASP A 118 14.66 4.64 -17.36
C ASP A 118 14.89 3.42 -18.27
N ALA A 119 15.45 3.65 -19.46
CA ALA A 119 15.63 2.57 -20.45
C ALA A 119 16.52 1.44 -19.92
N ALA A 120 17.55 1.75 -19.13
CA ALA A 120 18.44 0.73 -18.58
C ALA A 120 17.69 -0.18 -17.58
N TYR A 121 16.90 0.43 -16.70
CA TYR A 121 16.03 -0.29 -15.77
C TYR A 121 15.02 -1.18 -16.51
N GLN A 122 14.36 -0.63 -17.53
CA GLN A 122 13.40 -1.40 -18.32
C GLN A 122 14.05 -2.59 -19.00
N ASP A 123 15.22 -2.42 -19.63
CA ASP A 123 15.94 -3.49 -20.30
C ASP A 123 16.43 -4.57 -19.32
N GLU A 124 16.79 -4.18 -18.10
CA GLU A 124 17.22 -5.09 -17.05
C GLU A 124 16.07 -5.94 -16.51
N TYR A 125 14.89 -5.35 -16.26
CA TYR A 125 13.82 -6.00 -15.51
C TYR A 125 12.65 -6.51 -16.36
N ARG A 126 12.54 -6.13 -17.64
CA ARG A 126 11.42 -6.55 -18.50
C ARG A 126 11.30 -8.07 -18.58
N GLY A 127 10.09 -8.56 -18.31
CA GLY A 127 9.74 -9.98 -18.29
C GLY A 127 10.35 -10.76 -17.12
N ARG A 128 10.92 -10.09 -16.11
CA ARG A 128 11.59 -10.75 -14.98
C ARG A 128 10.77 -10.68 -13.71
N THR A 129 10.82 -11.78 -12.97
CA THR A 129 10.49 -11.83 -11.55
C THR A 129 11.78 -11.74 -10.76
N THR A 130 11.94 -10.71 -9.94
CA THR A 130 13.10 -10.53 -9.05
C THR A 130 12.65 -10.71 -7.62
N ILE A 131 13.44 -11.42 -6.82
CA ILE A 131 13.16 -11.67 -5.40
C ILE A 131 14.36 -11.18 -4.62
N LEU A 132 14.13 -10.33 -3.62
CA LEU A 132 15.20 -9.65 -2.92
C LEU A 132 14.87 -9.30 -1.48
N ILE A 133 15.93 -9.22 -0.69
CA ILE A 133 15.95 -8.63 0.65
C ILE A 133 16.86 -7.39 0.54
N PRO A 134 16.34 -6.18 0.28
CA PRO A 134 17.19 -5.01 0.13
C PRO A 134 17.88 -4.62 1.44
N GLU A 135 19.13 -4.13 1.38
CA GLU A 135 19.93 -3.81 2.58
C GLU A 135 19.23 -2.80 3.51
N VAL A 136 18.79 -1.65 2.98
CA VAL A 136 18.12 -0.62 3.82
C VAL A 136 16.71 -1.06 4.24
N TYR A 137 16.04 -1.88 3.43
CA TYR A 137 14.78 -2.49 3.81
C TYR A 137 14.95 -3.43 5.03
N GLU A 138 15.98 -4.27 5.04
CA GLU A 138 16.29 -5.14 6.18
C GLU A 138 16.76 -4.35 7.40
N LEU A 139 17.56 -3.29 7.20
CA LEU A 139 17.96 -2.36 8.27
C LEU A 139 16.74 -1.82 9.02
N VAL A 140 15.71 -1.38 8.28
CA VAL A 140 14.47 -0.87 8.87
C VAL A 140 13.73 -1.97 9.64
N ASN A 141 13.65 -3.19 9.11
CA ASN A 141 13.00 -4.31 9.81
C ASN A 141 13.73 -4.69 11.10
N ILE A 142 15.07 -4.73 11.08
CA ILE A 142 15.89 -4.94 12.29
C ILE A 142 15.66 -3.82 13.30
N ALA A 143 15.72 -2.56 12.87
CA ALA A 143 15.48 -1.42 13.75
C ALA A 143 14.08 -1.47 14.38
N ILE A 144 13.05 -1.84 13.60
CA ILE A 144 11.69 -2.02 14.11
C ILE A 144 11.61 -3.18 15.09
N ALA A 145 12.25 -4.32 14.83
CA ALA A 145 12.24 -5.48 15.72
C ALA A 145 12.79 -5.18 17.13
N LEU A 146 13.69 -4.19 17.25
CA LEU A 146 14.26 -3.74 18.53
C LEU A 146 13.34 -2.78 19.31
N THR A 147 12.30 -2.25 18.69
CA THR A 147 11.39 -1.28 19.34
C THR A 147 10.57 -1.95 20.45
N PRO A 148 10.27 -1.23 21.55
CA PRO A 148 9.32 -1.70 22.56
C PRO A 148 7.96 -2.13 21.97
N SER A 149 7.47 -1.40 20.95
CA SER A 149 6.22 -1.73 20.25
C SER A 149 6.31 -3.09 19.56
N ALA A 150 7.38 -3.34 18.81
CA ALA A 150 7.59 -4.63 18.15
C ALA A 150 7.84 -5.76 19.15
N LEU A 151 8.50 -5.52 20.29
CA LEU A 151 8.69 -6.50 21.37
C LEU A 151 7.37 -6.84 22.10
N ALA A 152 6.44 -5.90 22.19
CA ALA A 152 5.12 -6.13 22.78
C ALA A 152 4.11 -6.78 21.80
N ASN A 153 4.33 -6.68 20.49
CA ASN A 153 3.40 -7.16 19.47
C ASN A 153 4.07 -8.16 18.49
N PRO A 154 3.77 -9.47 18.58
CA PRO A 154 4.35 -10.48 17.68
C PRO A 154 3.91 -10.32 16.22
N GLY A 155 2.89 -9.52 15.93
CA GLY A 155 2.49 -9.19 14.56
C GLY A 155 3.47 -8.25 13.85
N LEU A 156 4.29 -7.49 14.58
CA LEU A 156 5.24 -6.53 13.99
C LEU A 156 6.59 -7.17 13.64
N ALA A 157 7.01 -8.20 14.36
CA ALA A 157 8.24 -8.92 14.05
C ALA A 157 8.04 -10.42 14.29
N TYR A 158 8.42 -11.25 13.32
CA TYR A 158 8.40 -12.70 13.44
C TYR A 158 9.61 -13.17 14.25
N ARG A 159 9.36 -13.88 15.36
CA ARG A 159 10.38 -14.14 16.39
C ARG A 159 10.80 -15.58 16.53
N ASP A 160 10.03 -16.50 15.94
CA ASP A 160 10.20 -17.93 16.14
C ASP A 160 11.23 -18.51 15.15
N THR A 161 12.42 -17.88 15.08
CA THR A 161 13.49 -18.26 14.16
C THR A 161 14.87 -18.11 14.82
N PRO A 162 15.87 -18.90 14.39
CA PRO A 162 17.26 -18.67 14.79
C PRO A 162 17.76 -17.28 14.40
N TYR A 163 17.38 -16.79 13.21
CA TYR A 163 17.77 -15.48 12.71
C TYR A 163 17.32 -14.33 13.60
N TYR A 164 16.07 -14.37 14.12
CA TYR A 164 15.61 -13.37 15.10
C TYR A 164 16.49 -13.39 16.36
N GLY A 165 16.88 -14.58 16.83
CA GLY A 165 17.80 -14.72 17.97
C GLY A 165 19.16 -14.08 17.72
N GLU A 166 19.71 -14.26 16.50
CA GLU A 166 20.98 -13.65 16.07
C GLU A 166 20.87 -12.12 15.96
N VAL A 167 19.76 -11.61 15.41
CA VAL A 167 19.45 -10.18 15.38
C VAL A 167 19.40 -9.60 16.79
N MET A 168 18.65 -10.22 17.72
CA MET A 168 18.58 -9.72 19.09
C MET A 168 19.95 -9.77 19.78
N SER A 169 20.70 -10.88 19.63
CA SER A 169 22.03 -11.03 20.20
C SER A 169 23.01 -9.93 19.74
N HIS A 170 22.96 -9.57 18.45
CA HIS A 170 23.85 -8.55 17.89
C HIS A 170 23.40 -7.11 18.21
N PHE A 171 22.10 -6.82 18.11
CA PHE A 171 21.60 -5.45 18.09
C PHE A 171 20.92 -4.98 19.38
N GLU A 172 20.58 -5.85 20.34
CA GLU A 172 19.82 -5.46 21.55
C GLU A 172 20.46 -4.31 22.35
N ARG A 173 21.80 -4.24 22.37
CA ARG A 173 22.54 -3.15 23.04
C ARG A 173 22.25 -1.76 22.48
N PHE A 174 21.64 -1.66 21.30
CA PHE A 174 21.26 -0.42 20.64
C PHE A 174 19.77 -0.07 20.76
N LYS A 175 19.00 -0.76 21.61
CA LYS A 175 17.56 -0.50 21.77
C LYS A 175 17.20 0.95 22.18
N ASP A 176 18.14 1.67 22.79
CA ASP A 176 17.99 3.08 23.18
C ASP A 176 18.59 4.05 22.14
N ASP A 177 18.95 3.56 20.95
CA ASP A 177 19.48 4.38 19.86
C ASP A 177 18.39 5.35 19.33
N PRO A 178 18.75 6.60 18.96
CA PRO A 178 17.80 7.58 18.46
C PRO A 178 16.91 7.09 17.31
N LEU A 179 17.41 6.23 16.42
CA LEU A 179 16.57 5.63 15.36
C LEU A 179 15.44 4.79 15.97
N ILE A 180 15.76 3.90 16.92
CA ILE A 180 14.81 2.97 17.52
C ILE A 180 13.74 3.73 18.29
N ILE A 181 14.14 4.75 19.05
CA ILE A 181 13.21 5.64 19.78
C ILE A 181 12.27 6.34 18.80
N ALA A 182 12.80 6.85 17.68
CA ALA A 182 12.01 7.57 16.69
C ALA A 182 10.99 6.65 15.98
N LEU A 183 11.40 5.44 15.58
CA LEU A 183 10.51 4.48 14.95
C LEU A 183 9.45 3.95 15.94
N ASP A 184 9.82 3.72 17.20
CA ASP A 184 8.86 3.32 18.24
C ASP A 184 7.79 4.39 18.50
N ALA A 185 8.15 5.68 18.40
CA ALA A 185 7.19 6.78 18.52
C ALA A 185 6.16 6.76 17.38
N GLU A 186 6.58 6.46 16.15
CA GLU A 186 5.65 6.28 15.02
C GLU A 186 4.70 5.10 15.26
N LEU A 187 5.23 3.95 15.68
CA LEU A 187 4.44 2.73 15.91
C LEU A 187 3.44 2.87 17.06
N LYS A 188 3.80 3.62 18.12
CA LYS A 188 2.88 3.96 19.22
C LYS A 188 1.73 4.86 18.79
N GLN A 189 1.97 5.75 17.82
CA GLN A 189 0.91 6.58 17.27
C GLN A 189 -0.06 5.74 16.43
N ASP A 190 0.48 4.88 15.57
CA ASP A 190 -0.29 3.98 14.73
C ASP A 190 0.60 2.81 14.26
N ALA A 191 0.27 1.59 14.67
CA ALA A 191 1.01 0.39 14.28
C ALA A 191 1.00 0.15 12.76
N LEU A 192 -0.01 0.66 12.04
CA LEU A 192 -0.09 0.59 10.57
C LEU A 192 0.97 1.46 9.88
N LYS A 193 1.68 2.33 10.60
CA LYS A 193 2.84 3.03 10.04
C LYS A 193 4.00 2.09 9.69
N TYR A 194 4.04 0.88 10.26
CA TYR A 194 5.05 -0.10 9.91
C TYR A 194 5.07 -0.39 8.41
N PHE A 195 3.90 -0.53 7.76
CA PHE A 195 3.82 -0.73 6.30
C PHE A 195 4.66 0.32 5.55
N ARG A 196 4.38 1.60 5.79
CA ARG A 196 5.04 2.70 5.08
C ARG A 196 6.52 2.81 5.41
N LEU A 197 6.90 2.65 6.69
CA LEU A 197 8.29 2.72 7.11
C LEU A 197 9.13 1.63 6.45
N LYS A 198 8.65 0.38 6.51
CA LYS A 198 9.30 -0.79 5.92
C LYS A 198 9.41 -0.66 4.41
N MET A 199 8.27 -0.43 3.74
CA MET A 199 8.20 -0.34 2.28
C MET A 199 9.16 0.74 1.77
N ASN A 200 9.12 1.94 2.35
CA ASN A 200 9.99 3.06 1.97
C ASN A 200 11.49 2.81 2.22
N GLY A 201 11.86 1.79 2.99
CA GLY A 201 13.24 1.32 3.10
C GLY A 201 13.84 0.91 1.75
N TYR A 202 13.01 0.46 0.81
CA TYR A 202 13.46 0.07 -0.53
C TYR A 202 13.74 1.26 -1.48
N ALA A 203 13.36 2.49 -1.08
CA ALA A 203 13.73 3.71 -1.80
C ALA A 203 15.13 4.24 -1.41
N PHE A 204 15.89 3.47 -0.63
CA PHE A 204 17.25 3.80 -0.20
C PHE A 204 18.19 2.63 -0.47
N GLU A 205 19.45 2.95 -0.79
CA GLU A 205 20.50 1.98 -1.13
C GLU A 205 21.84 2.42 -0.53
N TYR A 206 22.78 1.49 -0.40
CA TYR A 206 24.17 1.85 -0.06
C TYR A 206 24.93 2.19 -1.33
N ASP A 207 25.63 3.33 -1.33
CA ASP A 207 26.64 3.63 -2.33
C ASP A 207 27.92 2.81 -2.12
N ASP A 208 28.85 2.90 -3.08
CA ASP A 208 30.15 2.20 -3.02
C ASP A 208 31.01 2.64 -1.82
N SER A 209 30.76 3.82 -1.26
CA SER A 209 31.45 4.34 -0.08
C SER A 209 30.81 3.90 1.24
N GLY A 210 29.69 3.17 1.17
CA GLY A 210 28.94 2.71 2.34
C GLY A 210 27.99 3.73 2.95
N HIS A 211 27.64 4.80 2.23
CA HIS A 211 26.60 5.72 2.65
C HIS A 211 25.24 5.26 2.12
N ILE A 212 24.22 5.36 2.96
CA ILE A 212 22.83 5.26 2.56
C ILE A 212 22.50 6.49 1.72
N VAL A 213 22.05 6.27 0.50
CA VAL A 213 21.62 7.29 -0.46
C VAL A 213 20.20 6.98 -0.95
N ARG A 214 19.52 7.97 -1.53
CA ARG A 214 18.23 7.74 -2.18
C ARG A 214 18.43 6.98 -3.49
N SER A 215 17.53 6.06 -3.77
CA SER A 215 17.49 5.36 -5.05
C SER A 215 17.29 6.35 -6.19
N GLN A 216 17.96 6.09 -7.32
CA GLN A 216 17.71 6.82 -8.56
C GLN A 216 16.42 6.37 -9.26
N ILE A 217 15.90 5.19 -8.91
CA ILE A 217 14.69 4.60 -9.49
C ILE A 217 13.46 4.97 -8.67
N TYR A 218 13.53 4.89 -7.34
CA TYR A 218 12.39 5.07 -6.47
C TYR A 218 12.54 6.31 -5.57
N ASP A 219 11.65 7.28 -5.69
CA ASP A 219 11.50 8.36 -4.69
C ASP A 219 10.84 7.81 -3.41
N ARG A 220 9.83 6.96 -3.60
CA ARG A 220 9.10 6.29 -2.51
C ARG A 220 8.49 4.98 -2.98
N THR A 221 8.40 4.05 -2.05
CA THR A 221 7.91 2.69 -2.30
C THR A 221 6.77 2.31 -1.37
N GLY A 222 6.20 3.27 -0.63
CA GLY A 222 4.97 3.11 0.14
C GLY A 222 3.74 2.84 -0.73
N PHE A 223 2.54 3.04 -0.16
CA PHE A 223 1.30 2.84 -0.91
C PHE A 223 1.18 3.87 -2.04
N VAL A 224 0.51 3.49 -3.13
CA VAL A 224 0.35 4.35 -4.33
C VAL A 224 -0.25 5.74 -4.01
N ILE A 225 -1.08 5.81 -2.97
CA ILE A 225 -1.71 7.06 -2.51
C ILE A 225 -0.78 7.98 -1.71
N ASP A 226 0.38 7.47 -1.26
CA ASP A 226 1.28 8.24 -0.42
C ASP A 226 1.95 9.33 -1.28
N ALA A 227 1.92 10.57 -0.80
CA ALA A 227 2.52 11.72 -1.48
C ALA A 227 4.01 11.88 -1.16
N VAL A 228 4.50 11.25 -0.08
CA VAL A 228 5.85 11.42 0.44
C VAL A 228 6.47 10.10 0.91
N ASN A 229 7.79 10.02 0.88
CA ASN A 229 8.55 8.96 1.52
C ASN A 229 8.55 9.19 3.05
N THR A 230 7.84 8.34 3.81
CA THR A 230 7.72 8.49 5.27
C THR A 230 9.00 8.16 6.02
N LEU A 231 9.96 7.48 5.38
CA LEU A 231 11.23 7.12 5.98
C LEU A 231 12.30 8.21 5.79
N ALA A 232 12.13 9.09 4.79
CA ALA A 232 13.09 10.15 4.47
C ALA A 232 13.51 11.04 5.65
N PRO A 233 12.64 11.42 6.61
CA PRO A 233 13.06 12.20 7.79
C PRO A 233 14.08 11.49 8.68
N TYR A 234 14.15 10.15 8.61
CA TYR A 234 15.04 9.33 9.44
C TYR A 234 16.34 8.94 8.73
N HIS A 235 16.60 9.44 7.52
CA HIS A 235 17.78 9.08 6.71
C HIS A 235 19.11 9.20 7.48
N ALA A 236 19.34 10.34 8.15
CA ALA A 236 20.55 10.52 8.97
C ALA A 236 20.62 9.55 10.16
N LEU A 237 19.47 9.19 10.76
CA LEU A 237 19.41 8.24 11.86
C LEU A 237 19.68 6.81 11.38
N LEU A 238 19.19 6.45 10.20
CA LEU A 238 19.47 5.17 9.54
C LEU A 238 20.97 4.99 9.30
N GLN A 239 21.64 5.99 8.72
CA GLN A 239 23.09 5.96 8.53
C GLN A 239 23.81 5.76 9.86
N ALA A 240 23.49 6.62 10.84
CA ALA A 240 24.21 6.64 12.10
C ALA A 240 24.00 5.35 12.92
N PHE A 241 22.81 4.75 12.86
CA PHE A 241 22.55 3.44 13.45
C PHE A 241 23.30 2.33 12.72
N SER A 242 23.30 2.33 11.38
CA SER A 242 24.04 1.35 10.58
C SER A 242 25.53 1.32 10.94
N ASP A 243 26.17 2.50 10.97
CA ASP A 243 27.59 2.66 11.28
C ASP A 243 27.93 2.19 12.70
N ARG A 244 27.13 2.60 13.70
CA ARG A 244 27.36 2.23 15.11
C ARG A 244 27.12 0.76 15.38
N SER A 245 26.14 0.17 14.71
CA SER A 245 25.72 -1.21 14.95
C SER A 245 26.51 -2.24 14.14
N GLY A 246 27.27 -1.80 13.14
CA GLY A 246 27.93 -2.70 12.19
C GLY A 246 26.90 -3.47 11.35
N PHE A 247 25.78 -2.82 11.02
CA PHE A 247 24.68 -3.48 10.31
C PHE A 247 25.13 -4.07 8.96
N ARG A 248 25.93 -3.34 8.17
CA ARG A 248 26.32 -3.82 6.84
C ARG A 248 27.17 -5.10 6.92
N ASP A 249 28.06 -5.21 7.91
CA ASP A 249 28.83 -6.43 8.16
C ASP A 249 27.92 -7.58 8.59
N PHE A 250 26.94 -7.31 9.46
CA PHE A 250 25.91 -8.29 9.85
C PHE A 250 25.14 -8.76 8.62
N TYR A 251 24.65 -7.85 7.78
CA TYR A 251 23.91 -8.18 6.57
C TYR A 251 24.74 -9.04 5.60
N ILE A 252 26.00 -8.67 5.37
CA ILE A 252 26.92 -9.44 4.51
C ILE A 252 27.14 -10.85 5.07
N ALA A 253 27.32 -10.99 6.39
CA ALA A 253 27.50 -12.28 7.03
C ALA A 253 26.27 -13.21 6.90
N HIS A 254 25.07 -12.65 6.76
CA HIS A 254 23.81 -13.41 6.60
C HIS A 254 23.37 -13.57 5.15
N ARG A 255 24.16 -13.11 4.16
CA ARG A 255 23.87 -13.34 2.73
C ARG A 255 23.57 -14.81 2.39
N PRO A 256 24.28 -15.82 2.93
CA PRO A 256 23.94 -17.23 2.66
C PRO A 256 22.50 -17.61 3.05
N LEU A 257 22.02 -17.11 4.20
CA LEU A 257 20.63 -17.33 4.62
C LEU A 257 19.66 -16.62 3.67
N TYR A 258 19.95 -15.38 3.31
CA TYR A 258 19.10 -14.61 2.39
C TYR A 258 19.04 -15.26 1.01
N ASP A 259 20.17 -15.73 0.47
CA ASP A 259 20.25 -16.40 -0.82
C ASP A 259 19.45 -17.73 -0.81
N GLU A 260 19.51 -18.50 0.28
CA GLU A 260 18.68 -19.70 0.47
C GLU A 260 17.19 -19.36 0.45
N GLN A 261 16.77 -18.31 1.18
CA GLN A 261 15.37 -17.90 1.23
C GLN A 261 14.86 -17.32 -0.10
N ILE A 262 15.70 -16.57 -0.81
CA ILE A 262 15.43 -16.08 -2.16
C ILE A 262 15.26 -17.26 -3.12
N ALA A 263 16.15 -18.25 -3.07
CA ALA A 263 16.05 -19.45 -3.89
C ALA A 263 14.76 -20.24 -3.58
N TYR A 264 14.39 -20.38 -2.31
CA TYR A 264 13.14 -21.05 -1.92
C TYR A 264 11.90 -20.37 -2.53
N LEU A 265 11.80 -19.03 -2.45
CA LEU A 265 10.69 -18.31 -3.06
C LEU A 265 10.69 -18.42 -4.60
N ARG A 266 11.87 -18.44 -5.22
CA ARG A 266 12.00 -18.54 -6.68
C ARG A 266 11.62 -19.93 -7.21
N ASP A 267 12.19 -20.96 -6.59
CA ASP A 267 12.23 -22.31 -7.15
C ASP A 267 11.12 -23.20 -6.60
N GLU A 268 10.74 -23.04 -5.33
CA GLU A 268 9.76 -23.91 -4.68
C GLU A 268 8.35 -23.30 -4.71
N ILE A 269 8.21 -21.99 -4.43
CA ILE A 269 6.88 -21.32 -4.42
C ILE A 269 6.34 -21.05 -5.84
N ASP A 270 7.19 -21.04 -6.86
CA ASP A 270 6.84 -20.78 -8.27
C ASP A 270 6.05 -19.47 -8.47
N VAL A 271 6.67 -18.34 -8.10
CA VAL A 271 6.09 -17.01 -8.27
C VAL A 271 5.77 -16.69 -9.74
N ALA A 272 6.56 -17.24 -10.67
CA ALA A 272 6.31 -17.08 -12.10
C ALA A 272 5.00 -17.76 -12.50
N GLY A 273 4.81 -19.04 -12.15
CA GLY A 273 3.58 -19.78 -12.42
C GLY A 273 2.34 -19.17 -11.77
N ALA A 274 2.46 -18.60 -10.56
CA ALA A 274 1.39 -17.83 -9.93
C ALA A 274 1.00 -16.59 -10.74
N THR A 275 1.99 -15.84 -11.25
CA THR A 275 1.77 -14.66 -12.08
C THR A 275 1.09 -15.03 -13.40
N GLU A 276 1.55 -16.11 -14.05
CA GLU A 276 0.97 -16.62 -15.29
C GLU A 276 -0.50 -17.07 -15.09
N TRP A 277 -0.78 -17.78 -13.98
CA TRP A 277 -2.15 -18.19 -13.65
C TRP A 277 -3.08 -16.99 -13.45
N LEU A 278 -2.61 -15.96 -12.74
CA LEU A 278 -3.36 -14.71 -12.55
C LEU A 278 -3.59 -13.99 -13.90
N GLN A 279 -2.57 -13.85 -14.73
CA GLN A 279 -2.71 -13.21 -16.04
C GLN A 279 -3.67 -13.96 -16.96
N GLY A 280 -3.66 -15.30 -16.93
CA GLY A 280 -4.59 -16.14 -17.70
C GLY A 280 -6.04 -16.01 -17.24
N ASN A 281 -6.27 -15.81 -15.94
CA ASN A 281 -7.61 -15.63 -15.37
C ASN A 281 -8.14 -14.19 -15.46
N PHE A 282 -7.25 -13.21 -15.68
CA PHE A 282 -7.56 -11.79 -15.78
C PHE A 282 -6.93 -11.15 -17.04
N PRO A 283 -7.29 -11.59 -18.26
CA PRO A 283 -6.62 -11.16 -19.49
C PRO A 283 -6.80 -9.67 -19.81
N ALA A 284 -7.83 -9.01 -19.26
CA ALA A 284 -8.06 -7.59 -19.42
C ALA A 284 -7.13 -6.71 -18.55
N VAL A 285 -6.50 -7.29 -17.53
CA VAL A 285 -5.47 -6.60 -16.75
C VAL A 285 -4.24 -6.52 -17.63
N ARG A 286 -3.80 -5.28 -17.94
CA ARG A 286 -2.54 -5.06 -18.66
C ARG A 286 -1.42 -5.83 -17.94
N PRO A 287 -0.57 -6.59 -18.63
CA PRO A 287 0.53 -7.29 -17.99
C PRO A 287 1.47 -6.33 -17.25
N TYR A 288 2.05 -6.82 -16.16
CA TYR A 288 3.19 -6.16 -15.53
C TYR A 288 4.44 -6.48 -16.34
N ASP A 289 5.24 -5.45 -16.62
CA ASP A 289 6.51 -5.59 -17.32
C ASP A 289 7.58 -6.19 -16.40
N ALA A 290 7.48 -6.03 -15.09
CA ALA A 290 8.30 -6.72 -14.10
C ALA A 290 7.53 -7.01 -12.80
N THR A 291 7.98 -8.03 -12.07
CA THR A 291 7.50 -8.34 -10.71
C THR A 291 8.68 -8.35 -9.75
N LYS A 292 8.59 -7.60 -8.65
CA LYS A 292 9.63 -7.55 -7.61
C LYS A 292 9.06 -7.98 -6.25
N ILE A 293 9.45 -9.16 -5.79
CA ILE A 293 9.09 -9.64 -4.45
C ILE A 293 10.12 -9.14 -3.46
N ILE A 294 9.71 -8.21 -2.61
CA ILE A 294 10.53 -7.65 -1.54
C ILE A 294 10.12 -8.35 -0.25
N PHE A 295 11.07 -8.92 0.49
CA PHE A 295 10.74 -9.53 1.78
C PHE A 295 11.84 -9.32 2.81
N SER A 296 11.49 -9.61 4.05
CA SER A 296 12.44 -9.72 5.15
C SER A 296 12.09 -10.96 5.98
N PRO A 297 13.09 -11.66 6.56
CA PRO A 297 12.84 -12.79 7.45
C PRO A 297 12.13 -12.36 8.75
N LEU A 298 12.13 -11.06 9.07
CA LEU A 298 11.56 -10.52 10.31
C LEU A 298 10.13 -10.03 10.17
N VAL A 299 9.60 -9.85 8.96
CA VAL A 299 8.23 -9.34 8.80
C VAL A 299 7.25 -10.35 9.41
N GLY A 300 6.41 -9.88 10.34
CA GLY A 300 5.33 -10.67 10.92
C GLY A 300 4.10 -10.70 10.01
N ALA A 301 3.09 -9.91 10.35
CA ALA A 301 1.77 -9.86 9.69
C ALA A 301 1.54 -8.57 8.90
N ASN A 302 2.61 -7.92 8.43
CA ASN A 302 2.54 -6.61 7.75
C ASN A 302 2.92 -6.76 6.28
N GLN A 303 2.15 -7.56 5.55
CA GLN A 303 2.28 -7.74 4.10
C GLN A 303 1.50 -6.67 3.34
N SER A 304 2.06 -6.23 2.23
CA SER A 304 1.50 -5.11 1.47
C SER A 304 1.91 -5.19 0.02
N LEU A 305 1.04 -4.69 -0.85
CA LEU A 305 1.34 -4.51 -2.26
C LEU A 305 1.51 -3.03 -2.60
N THR A 306 2.46 -2.73 -3.48
CA THR A 306 2.44 -1.50 -4.27
C THR A 306 2.63 -1.82 -5.75
N THR A 307 2.22 -0.89 -6.61
CA THR A 307 2.40 -0.98 -8.06
C THR A 307 2.89 0.34 -8.60
N PHE A 308 3.67 0.28 -9.68
CA PHE A 308 4.16 1.46 -10.36
C PHE A 308 3.81 1.38 -11.83
N ASP A 309 3.47 2.53 -12.42
CA ASP A 309 3.42 2.74 -13.86
C ASP A 309 4.20 4.02 -14.15
N SER A 310 5.36 3.88 -14.78
CA SER A 310 6.21 5.01 -15.16
C SER A 310 6.91 4.75 -16.47
N ASN A 311 6.98 5.76 -17.34
CA ASN A 311 7.69 5.70 -18.62
C ASN A 311 7.26 4.51 -19.50
N GLY A 312 5.97 4.15 -19.44
CA GLY A 312 5.40 3.04 -20.18
C GLY A 312 5.71 1.65 -19.60
N PHE A 313 6.29 1.56 -18.41
CA PHE A 313 6.68 0.31 -17.75
C PHE A 313 5.89 0.10 -16.47
N ARG A 314 5.31 -1.08 -16.29
CA ARG A 314 4.53 -1.47 -15.11
C ARG A 314 5.27 -2.46 -14.23
N GLU A 315 5.34 -2.16 -12.94
CA GLU A 315 5.94 -3.04 -11.94
C GLU A 315 4.93 -3.43 -10.87
N LEU A 316 4.82 -4.74 -10.58
CA LEU A 316 4.13 -5.29 -9.43
C LEU A 316 5.15 -5.50 -8.30
N GLN A 317 4.91 -4.95 -7.12
CA GLN A 317 5.88 -5.01 -6.03
C GLN A 317 5.25 -5.44 -4.69
N PRO A 318 5.10 -6.76 -4.44
CA PRO A 318 4.68 -7.29 -3.14
C PRO A 318 5.79 -7.16 -2.09
N HIS A 319 5.43 -6.74 -0.88
CA HIS A 319 6.30 -6.60 0.29
C HIS A 319 5.86 -7.55 1.40
N VAL A 320 6.46 -8.72 1.49
CA VAL A 320 5.95 -9.86 2.27
C VAL A 320 6.91 -10.31 3.38
N ASN A 321 6.47 -11.29 4.16
CA ASN A 321 7.31 -12.07 5.07
C ASN A 321 7.93 -13.27 4.36
N PHE A 322 9.00 -13.82 4.94
CA PHE A 322 9.44 -15.16 4.55
C PHE A 322 8.39 -16.20 5.01
N PRO A 323 7.96 -17.11 4.12
CA PRO A 323 6.92 -18.08 4.46
C PRO A 323 7.53 -19.28 5.21
N TYR A 324 7.85 -19.11 6.49
CA TYR A 324 8.33 -20.21 7.33
C TYR A 324 7.34 -21.37 7.38
N SER A 325 7.87 -22.60 7.44
CA SER A 325 7.03 -23.79 7.62
C SER A 325 6.31 -23.75 8.96
N ARG A 326 5.10 -24.32 9.01
CA ARG A 326 4.28 -24.38 10.22
C ARG A 326 4.07 -25.84 10.62
N PRO A 327 4.01 -26.14 11.93
CA PRO A 327 3.66 -27.48 12.39
C PRO A 327 2.30 -27.94 11.85
N GLY A 328 2.15 -29.24 11.59
CA GLY A 328 0.90 -29.84 11.13
C GLY A 328 0.69 -29.79 9.62
N LEU A 329 1.74 -29.52 8.85
CA LEU A 329 1.76 -29.56 7.39
C LEU A 329 2.70 -30.65 6.85
N GLU A 330 3.25 -31.50 7.72
CA GLU A 330 4.25 -32.51 7.38
C GLU A 330 3.70 -33.66 6.55
N HIS A 331 2.37 -33.82 6.50
CA HIS A 331 1.70 -34.84 5.71
C HIS A 331 1.49 -34.43 4.25
N LEU A 332 1.60 -33.14 3.94
CA LEU A 332 1.40 -32.62 2.59
C LEU A 332 2.48 -33.08 1.63
N THR A 333 2.12 -33.19 0.35
CA THR A 333 3.12 -33.34 -0.71
C THR A 333 4.08 -32.13 -0.73
N PRO A 334 5.31 -32.27 -1.26
CA PRO A 334 6.22 -31.13 -1.39
C PRO A 334 5.62 -29.95 -2.17
N ASN A 335 4.87 -30.23 -3.24
CA ASN A 335 4.16 -29.23 -4.04
C ASN A 335 3.11 -28.49 -3.20
N ASP A 336 2.28 -29.24 -2.48
CA ASP A 336 1.18 -28.67 -1.70
C ASP A 336 1.67 -27.91 -0.46
N LEU A 337 2.76 -28.37 0.15
CA LEU A 337 3.46 -27.61 1.19
C LEU A 337 3.99 -26.28 0.65
N ALA A 338 4.55 -26.25 -0.56
CA ALA A 338 4.98 -25.02 -1.20
C ALA A 338 3.79 -24.09 -1.48
N LEU A 339 2.68 -24.60 -2.04
CA LEU A 339 1.46 -23.82 -2.27
C LEU A 339 0.92 -23.18 -0.99
N VAL A 340 0.84 -23.94 0.11
CA VAL A 340 0.38 -23.43 1.42
C VAL A 340 1.34 -22.40 2.01
N ARG A 341 2.65 -22.59 1.85
CA ARG A 341 3.62 -21.59 2.30
C ARG A 341 3.54 -20.33 1.44
N GLY A 342 3.24 -20.46 0.16
CA GLY A 342 3.09 -19.37 -0.80
C GLY A 342 1.79 -18.55 -0.67
N THR A 343 0.82 -18.98 0.14
CA THR A 343 -0.52 -18.34 0.20
C THR A 343 -0.48 -16.83 0.34
N ILE A 344 0.30 -16.33 1.31
CA ILE A 344 0.32 -14.89 1.62
C ILE A 344 0.95 -14.10 0.48
N LEU A 345 1.99 -14.64 -0.15
CA LEU A 345 2.57 -14.01 -1.34
C LEU A 345 1.56 -13.98 -2.48
N PHE A 346 0.84 -15.08 -2.70
CA PHE A 346 -0.21 -15.15 -3.71
C PHE A 346 -1.34 -14.14 -3.45
N THR A 347 -1.77 -13.97 -2.21
CA THR A 347 -2.79 -12.96 -1.85
C THR A 347 -2.31 -11.54 -2.11
N GLU A 348 -1.04 -11.22 -1.82
CA GLU A 348 -0.51 -9.89 -2.16
C GLU A 348 -0.39 -9.68 -3.67
N MET A 349 -0.01 -10.72 -4.43
CA MET A 349 0.10 -10.60 -5.89
C MET A 349 -1.27 -10.41 -6.55
N ASN A 350 -2.28 -11.16 -6.13
CA ASN A 350 -3.59 -11.14 -6.77
C ASN A 350 -4.34 -9.80 -6.57
N HIS A 351 -4.00 -9.01 -5.53
CA HIS A 351 -4.48 -7.64 -5.37
C HIS A 351 -4.14 -6.76 -6.60
N GLY A 352 -3.06 -7.08 -7.33
CA GLY A 352 -2.69 -6.41 -8.57
C GLY A 352 -3.58 -6.76 -9.77
N PHE A 353 -4.49 -7.73 -9.64
CA PHE A 353 -5.35 -8.24 -10.71
C PHE A 353 -6.84 -8.09 -10.40
N ILE A 354 -7.23 -8.25 -9.14
CA ILE A 354 -8.63 -8.11 -8.70
C ILE A 354 -9.07 -6.67 -8.88
N LYS A 355 -9.96 -6.45 -9.85
CA LYS A 355 -10.64 -5.18 -10.04
C LYS A 355 -12.04 -5.44 -10.57
N ALA A 356 -13.04 -4.97 -9.84
CA ALA A 356 -14.40 -4.99 -10.35
C ALA A 356 -14.48 -4.16 -11.64
N THR A 357 -15.21 -4.66 -12.64
CA THR A 357 -15.44 -3.87 -13.84
C THR A 357 -16.36 -2.68 -13.49
N PRO A 358 -16.22 -1.52 -14.17
CA PRO A 358 -17.03 -0.34 -13.86
C PRO A 358 -18.54 -0.60 -13.85
N GLU A 359 -19.01 -1.56 -14.65
CA GLU A 359 -20.42 -1.93 -14.80
C GLU A 359 -20.97 -2.61 -13.53
N LEU A 360 -20.12 -3.29 -12.76
CA LEU A 360 -20.51 -4.04 -11.56
C LEU A 360 -20.37 -3.23 -10.27
N ARG A 361 -19.69 -2.06 -10.33
CA ARG A 361 -19.37 -1.26 -9.15
C ARG A 361 -20.62 -0.86 -8.36
N SER A 362 -21.68 -0.44 -9.02
CA SER A 362 -22.92 -0.02 -8.33
C SER A 362 -23.56 -1.16 -7.54
N ASP A 363 -23.53 -2.39 -8.06
CA ASP A 363 -24.11 -3.54 -7.37
C ASP A 363 -23.23 -3.95 -6.18
N ILE A 364 -21.91 -3.93 -6.35
CA ILE A 364 -20.93 -4.18 -5.27
C ILE A 364 -21.08 -3.15 -4.16
N GLU A 365 -21.14 -1.85 -4.51
CA GLU A 365 -21.33 -0.77 -3.55
C GLU A 365 -22.60 -0.97 -2.72
N LYS A 366 -23.70 -1.33 -3.38
CA LYS A 366 -24.99 -1.56 -2.73
C LYS A 366 -24.96 -2.79 -1.81
N VAL A 367 -24.48 -3.93 -2.29
CA VAL A 367 -24.54 -5.19 -1.53
C VAL A 367 -23.55 -5.22 -0.37
N PHE A 368 -22.35 -4.67 -0.53
CA PHE A 368 -21.34 -4.63 0.54
C PHE A 368 -21.47 -3.42 1.47
N ALA A 369 -22.44 -2.53 1.26
CA ALA A 369 -22.77 -1.45 2.19
C ALA A 369 -23.29 -1.97 3.56
N ASP A 370 -24.01 -3.10 3.58
CA ASP A 370 -24.37 -3.78 4.84
C ASP A 370 -23.17 -4.58 5.36
N ARG A 371 -22.20 -3.84 5.90
CA ARG A 371 -20.97 -4.40 6.46
C ARG A 371 -21.21 -5.42 7.56
N ALA A 372 -22.27 -5.24 8.37
CA ALA A 372 -22.58 -6.14 9.47
C ALA A 372 -23.00 -7.53 8.99
N PHE A 373 -23.51 -7.64 7.76
CA PHE A 373 -23.79 -8.93 7.14
C PHE A 373 -22.52 -9.66 6.72
N TRP A 374 -21.57 -8.94 6.11
CA TRP A 374 -20.35 -9.49 5.51
C TRP A 374 -19.15 -9.58 6.46
N THR A 375 -19.13 -8.75 7.50
CA THR A 375 -17.99 -8.64 8.43
C THR A 375 -18.44 -8.51 9.88
N LYS A 376 -17.58 -9.00 10.78
CA LYS A 376 -17.69 -8.78 12.22
C LYS A 376 -16.97 -7.50 12.62
N ALA A 377 -17.66 -6.61 13.35
CA ALA A 377 -17.01 -5.43 13.92
C ALA A 377 -15.90 -5.80 14.92
N GLY A 378 -14.84 -5.00 14.96
CA GLY A 378 -13.64 -5.22 15.78
C GLY A 378 -12.73 -6.33 15.24
N SER A 379 -12.80 -6.64 13.94
CA SER A 379 -12.00 -7.69 13.29
C SER A 379 -11.10 -7.12 12.20
N ALA A 380 -10.28 -7.95 11.57
CA ALA A 380 -9.46 -7.54 10.43
C ALA A 380 -10.30 -7.01 9.25
N GLY A 381 -11.57 -7.42 9.14
CA GLY A 381 -12.52 -6.88 8.16
C GLY A 381 -12.74 -5.37 8.26
N ASP A 382 -12.47 -4.75 9.42
CA ASP A 382 -12.60 -3.29 9.60
C ASP A 382 -11.55 -2.48 8.81
N LEU A 383 -10.42 -3.12 8.44
CA LEU A 383 -9.41 -2.49 7.58
C LEU A 383 -9.94 -2.22 6.17
N TYR A 384 -10.95 -2.97 5.73
CA TYR A 384 -11.55 -2.88 4.39
C TYR A 384 -12.85 -2.09 4.46
N SER A 385 -12.78 -0.80 4.78
CA SER A 385 -13.94 0.04 5.11
C SER A 385 -14.87 0.34 3.92
N ALA A 386 -14.32 0.41 2.71
CA ALA A 386 -15.10 0.62 1.49
C ALA A 386 -15.75 -0.69 0.98
N PRO A 387 -16.99 -0.65 0.46
CA PRO A 387 -17.65 -1.82 -0.12
C PRO A 387 -16.83 -2.57 -1.18
N GLU A 388 -16.19 -1.84 -2.11
CA GLU A 388 -15.34 -2.43 -3.15
C GLU A 388 -14.11 -3.12 -2.54
N SER A 389 -13.44 -2.49 -1.55
CA SER A 389 -12.32 -3.11 -0.85
C SER A 389 -12.72 -4.39 -0.10
N LEU A 390 -13.93 -4.43 0.46
CA LEU A 390 -14.45 -5.61 1.13
C LEU A 390 -14.73 -6.76 0.14
N PHE A 391 -15.40 -6.47 -0.97
CA PHE A 391 -15.58 -7.45 -2.05
C PHE A 391 -14.25 -7.97 -2.60
N ASN A 392 -13.29 -7.08 -2.83
CA ASN A 392 -11.99 -7.45 -3.36
C ASN A 392 -11.23 -8.36 -2.38
N GLU A 393 -11.40 -8.20 -1.07
CA GLU A 393 -10.79 -9.09 -0.08
C GLU A 393 -11.48 -10.47 0.01
N TYR A 394 -12.80 -10.52 -0.22
CA TYR A 394 -13.50 -11.80 -0.44
C TYR A 394 -12.94 -12.52 -1.68
N MET A 395 -12.78 -11.81 -2.79
CA MET A 395 -12.18 -12.36 -4.00
C MET A 395 -10.74 -12.81 -3.76
N ASN A 396 -9.91 -12.00 -3.10
CA ASN A 396 -8.50 -12.27 -2.80
C ASN A 396 -8.32 -13.67 -2.21
N TRP A 397 -9.06 -14.01 -1.16
CA TRP A 397 -8.93 -15.30 -0.52
C TRP A 397 -9.67 -16.41 -1.26
N ALA A 398 -10.77 -16.12 -1.95
CA ALA A 398 -11.44 -17.13 -2.77
C ALA A 398 -10.58 -17.57 -3.96
N LEU A 399 -9.75 -16.65 -4.50
CA LEU A 399 -8.74 -16.98 -5.52
C LEU A 399 -7.67 -17.95 -4.99
N VAL A 400 -7.33 -17.92 -3.69
CA VAL A 400 -6.44 -18.94 -3.09
C VAL A 400 -7.06 -20.32 -3.23
N SER A 401 -8.35 -20.47 -2.92
CA SER A 401 -9.07 -21.73 -3.10
C SER A 401 -9.06 -22.20 -4.55
N LEU A 402 -9.29 -21.30 -5.51
CA LEU A 402 -9.23 -21.63 -6.94
C LEU A 402 -7.81 -22.01 -7.39
N TYR A 403 -6.80 -21.33 -6.85
CA TYR A 403 -5.41 -21.65 -7.15
C TYR A 403 -5.04 -23.05 -6.65
N TYR A 404 -5.44 -23.40 -5.42
CA TYR A 404 -5.30 -24.78 -4.91
C TYR A 404 -6.08 -25.79 -5.71
N HIS A 405 -7.32 -25.46 -6.11
CA HIS A 405 -8.12 -26.34 -6.95
C HIS A 405 -7.37 -26.74 -8.23
N ASP A 406 -6.66 -25.79 -8.86
CA ASP A 406 -5.95 -26.02 -10.13
C ASP A 406 -4.54 -26.58 -9.97
N LYS A 407 -3.84 -26.25 -8.88
CA LYS A 407 -2.39 -26.52 -8.72
C LYS A 407 -2.06 -27.59 -7.69
N ALA A 408 -2.96 -27.86 -6.75
CA ALA A 408 -2.69 -28.84 -5.71
C ALA A 408 -2.79 -30.28 -6.23
N ASP A 409 -1.98 -31.16 -5.65
CA ASP A 409 -2.09 -32.59 -5.93
C ASP A 409 -3.46 -33.07 -5.46
N ALA A 410 -4.03 -34.02 -6.21
CA ALA A 410 -5.39 -34.49 -5.96
C ALA A 410 -5.59 -35.10 -4.56
N VAL A 411 -4.51 -35.52 -3.91
CA VAL A 411 -4.55 -36.12 -2.56
C VAL A 411 -4.78 -35.09 -1.46
N ASP A 412 -4.26 -33.86 -1.61
CA ASP A 412 -4.35 -32.81 -0.58
C ASP A 412 -5.32 -31.68 -0.95
N ARG A 413 -5.76 -31.61 -2.22
CA ARG A 413 -6.55 -30.50 -2.78
C ARG A 413 -7.75 -30.10 -1.92
N ASP A 414 -8.62 -31.05 -1.58
CA ASP A 414 -9.85 -30.74 -0.84
C ASP A 414 -9.51 -30.16 0.55
N GLU A 415 -8.51 -30.75 1.22
CA GLU A 415 -8.04 -30.27 2.52
C GLU A 415 -7.41 -28.87 2.42
N LEU A 416 -6.68 -28.56 1.34
CA LEU A 416 -6.15 -27.23 1.08
C LEU A 416 -7.24 -26.18 0.84
N VAL A 417 -8.24 -26.51 0.01
CA VAL A 417 -9.37 -25.62 -0.28
C VAL A 417 -10.18 -25.35 0.98
N GLU A 418 -10.49 -26.37 1.77
CA GLU A 418 -11.25 -26.23 3.02
C GLU A 418 -10.51 -25.40 4.06
N ARG A 419 -9.17 -25.43 4.08
CA ARG A 419 -8.35 -24.64 5.01
C ARG A 419 -8.50 -23.13 4.86
N VAL A 420 -8.91 -22.63 3.70
CA VAL A 420 -9.05 -21.19 3.43
C VAL A 420 -10.21 -20.58 4.23
N ASN A 421 -11.33 -21.31 4.32
CA ASN A 421 -12.55 -20.86 4.98
C ASN A 421 -12.33 -20.39 6.44
N PRO A 422 -11.78 -21.21 7.35
CA PRO A 422 -11.61 -20.80 8.74
C PRO A 422 -10.56 -19.69 8.92
N VAL A 423 -9.67 -19.45 7.95
CA VAL A 423 -8.76 -18.28 7.99
C VAL A 423 -9.58 -16.99 7.87
N MET A 424 -10.47 -16.93 6.88
CA MET A 424 -11.30 -15.75 6.63
C MET A 424 -12.35 -15.52 7.70
N GLU A 425 -12.98 -16.59 8.21
CA GLU A 425 -13.94 -16.47 9.31
C GLU A 425 -13.28 -15.92 10.59
N ARG A 426 -12.06 -16.37 10.93
CA ARG A 426 -11.29 -15.80 12.06
C ARG A 426 -10.91 -14.33 11.84
N ARG A 427 -10.67 -13.93 10.60
CA ARG A 427 -10.43 -12.53 10.21
C ARG A 427 -11.72 -11.69 10.20
N GLY A 428 -12.88 -12.33 10.41
CA GLY A 428 -14.18 -11.70 10.60
C GLY A 428 -15.06 -11.65 9.36
N PHE A 429 -14.70 -12.33 8.27
CA PHE A 429 -15.48 -12.39 7.01
C PHE A 429 -16.55 -13.48 7.12
N THR A 430 -17.71 -13.12 7.66
CA THR A 430 -18.73 -14.05 8.18
C THR A 430 -19.40 -14.91 7.12
N GLN A 431 -19.45 -14.43 5.87
CA GLN A 431 -20.08 -15.15 4.76
C GLN A 431 -19.06 -15.82 3.82
N PHE A 432 -17.77 -15.85 4.20
CA PHE A 432 -16.71 -16.31 3.29
C PHE A 432 -16.91 -17.74 2.84
N THR A 433 -17.27 -18.66 3.74
CA THR A 433 -17.50 -20.07 3.38
C THR A 433 -18.57 -20.21 2.30
N ALA A 434 -19.72 -19.52 2.43
CA ALA A 434 -20.78 -19.57 1.42
C ALA A 434 -20.32 -18.98 0.08
N PHE A 435 -19.61 -17.85 0.11
CA PHE A 435 -19.04 -17.20 -1.07
C PHE A 435 -18.04 -18.11 -1.79
N ASN A 436 -17.12 -18.71 -1.04
CA ASN A 436 -16.08 -19.57 -1.55
C ASN A 436 -16.65 -20.85 -2.17
N CYS A 437 -17.63 -21.49 -1.52
CA CYS A 437 -18.32 -22.65 -2.07
C CYS A 437 -19.05 -22.33 -3.39
N TYR A 438 -19.75 -21.19 -3.47
CA TYR A 438 -20.39 -20.77 -4.70
C TYR A 438 -19.37 -20.52 -5.82
N LEU A 439 -18.27 -19.82 -5.51
CA LEU A 439 -17.25 -19.52 -6.52
C LEU A 439 -16.57 -20.80 -7.03
N LEU A 440 -16.26 -21.75 -6.16
CA LEU A 440 -15.66 -23.04 -6.55
C LEU A 440 -16.58 -23.82 -7.50
N ASP A 441 -17.87 -23.91 -7.17
CA ASP A 441 -18.87 -24.58 -8.02
C ASP A 441 -19.03 -23.86 -9.36
N LEU A 442 -19.14 -22.52 -9.34
CA LEU A 442 -19.23 -21.71 -10.55
C LEU A 442 -18.01 -21.88 -11.44
N TYR A 443 -16.81 -21.87 -10.84
CA TYR A 443 -15.55 -22.05 -11.55
C TYR A 443 -15.47 -23.46 -12.14
N ALA A 444 -15.75 -24.51 -11.38
CA ALA A 444 -15.70 -25.90 -11.88
C ALA A 444 -16.67 -26.16 -13.04
N ASN A 445 -17.83 -25.49 -13.06
CA ASN A 445 -18.87 -25.66 -14.07
C ASN A 445 -18.90 -24.55 -15.13
N ARG A 446 -17.85 -23.72 -15.22
CA ARG A 446 -17.81 -22.61 -16.17
C ARG A 446 -17.79 -23.09 -17.62
N PRO A 447 -18.26 -22.27 -18.58
CA PRO A 447 -18.11 -22.57 -20.00
C PRO A 447 -16.64 -22.78 -20.37
N GLU A 448 -16.37 -23.68 -21.32
CA GLU A 448 -15.02 -23.89 -21.84
C GLU A 448 -14.45 -22.59 -22.40
N GLY A 449 -13.22 -22.27 -22.01
CA GLY A 449 -12.53 -21.03 -22.39
C GLY A 449 -12.95 -19.79 -21.59
N ALA A 450 -13.95 -19.87 -20.70
CA ALA A 450 -14.27 -18.78 -19.79
C ALA A 450 -13.17 -18.61 -18.73
N THR A 451 -12.73 -17.37 -18.55
CA THR A 451 -11.77 -16.95 -17.54
C THR A 451 -12.48 -16.60 -16.25
N LEU A 452 -11.76 -16.48 -15.13
CA LEU A 452 -12.36 -16.01 -13.88
C LEU A 452 -12.96 -14.61 -14.00
N ALA A 453 -12.33 -13.71 -14.78
CA ALA A 453 -12.86 -12.38 -15.05
C ALA A 453 -14.26 -12.43 -15.70
N ASP A 454 -14.53 -13.41 -16.57
CA ASP A 454 -15.83 -13.58 -17.22
C ASP A 454 -16.94 -13.99 -16.23
N LEU A 455 -16.58 -14.51 -15.05
CA LEU A 455 -17.50 -14.97 -14.02
C LEU A 455 -17.96 -13.86 -13.07
N TYR A 456 -17.31 -12.70 -13.07
CA TYR A 456 -17.62 -11.57 -12.15
C TYR A 456 -19.11 -11.19 -12.13
N PRO A 457 -19.83 -11.09 -13.27
CA PRO A 457 -21.26 -10.79 -13.24
C PRO A 457 -22.09 -11.81 -12.45
N GLN A 458 -21.75 -13.09 -12.53
CA GLN A 458 -22.45 -14.17 -11.82
C GLN A 458 -22.12 -14.15 -10.33
N ILE A 459 -20.85 -13.89 -9.98
CA ILE A 459 -20.39 -13.72 -8.60
C ILE A 459 -21.15 -12.56 -7.93
N VAL A 460 -21.19 -11.38 -8.57
CA VAL A 460 -21.89 -10.21 -8.02
C VAL A 460 -23.39 -10.46 -7.94
N ALA A 461 -24.01 -11.03 -8.98
CA ALA A 461 -25.43 -11.39 -8.94
C ALA A 461 -25.77 -12.36 -7.79
N TRP A 462 -24.90 -13.33 -7.53
CA TRP A 462 -25.04 -14.23 -6.39
C TRP A 462 -24.95 -13.48 -5.06
N THR A 463 -23.99 -12.58 -4.87
CA THR A 463 -23.89 -11.82 -3.61
C THR A 463 -25.16 -11.02 -3.31
N VAL A 464 -25.74 -10.39 -4.33
CA VAL A 464 -27.01 -9.65 -4.23
C VAL A 464 -28.16 -10.58 -3.82
N ALA A 465 -28.29 -11.73 -4.49
CA ALA A 465 -29.33 -12.70 -4.18
C ALA A 465 -29.16 -13.33 -2.79
N TYR A 466 -27.91 -13.65 -2.40
CA TYR A 466 -27.57 -14.29 -1.14
C TYR A 466 -27.89 -13.39 0.06
N GLN A 467 -27.55 -12.10 -0.03
CA GLN A 467 -27.90 -11.14 1.03
C GLN A 467 -29.41 -10.90 1.14
N ALA A 468 -30.14 -10.91 0.01
CA ALA A 468 -31.59 -10.70 -0.02
C ALA A 468 -32.40 -11.92 0.45
N ALA A 469 -31.79 -13.11 0.53
CA ALA A 469 -32.49 -14.34 0.88
C ALA A 469 -33.03 -14.28 2.33
N PRO A 470 -34.27 -14.75 2.58
CA PRO A 470 -34.83 -14.81 3.92
C PRO A 470 -33.94 -15.68 4.82
N ARG A 471 -33.46 -15.12 5.93
CA ARG A 471 -32.67 -15.89 6.89
C ARG A 471 -33.60 -16.88 7.60
N PRO A 472 -33.25 -18.17 7.71
CA PRO A 472 -33.93 -19.03 8.66
C PRO A 472 -33.83 -18.37 10.03
N SER A 473 -34.98 -18.17 10.69
CA SER A 473 -35.03 -17.61 12.04
C SER A 473 -34.07 -18.38 12.92
N GLN A 474 -33.02 -17.73 13.41
CA GLN A 474 -32.13 -18.38 14.37
C GLN A 474 -32.98 -18.79 15.57
N PRO A 475 -32.86 -20.05 16.05
CA PRO A 475 -33.49 -20.42 17.30
C PRO A 475 -32.97 -19.47 18.37
N VAL A 476 -33.90 -18.81 19.06
CA VAL A 476 -33.61 -18.00 20.23
C VAL A 476 -32.84 -18.90 21.21
N GLN A 477 -31.56 -18.58 21.44
CA GLN A 477 -30.75 -19.21 22.49
C GLN A 477 -31.03 -18.55 23.83
#